data_AF-A0A497KET6-F1
#
_entry.id   AF-A0A497KET6-F1
#
_cell.length_a   1.000
_cell.length_b   1.000
_cell.length_c   1.000
_cell.angle_alpha   90.00
_cell.angle_beta   90.00
_cell.angle_gamma   90.00
#
_symmetry.space_group_name_H-M   'P 1'
#
loop_
_entity.id
_entity.type
_entity.pdbx_description
1 polymer ?
#
loop_
_entity_poly.entity_id
_entity_poly.type
_entity_poly.pdbx_seq_one_letter_code
_entity_poly.pdbx_strand_id
1 'polypeptide(L)'
;MEVFIPHIDQIPFTLEPIGRKEATVHDKAYFSIEPLRIGRRPSSHKLPVAALPLSGKEVFTVHRSKKRPTIIISEGGAEVASHLRIGKPKWQTSPTVIVAPYYGADEGYTRAGFNPEFIKRVQRCEYPQYVWDKLPISGSSESILRLDHLQPVGRHHDSVEFTKYILSAQAIAILDDWLEWLIEGEFSEDSTLGDIRDDLLNLP
;
A
#
# COMPACT_ATOMS: atom_id res chain seq x y z
N MET A 1 -8.34 2.14 -8.80
CA MET A 1 -8.77 1.01 -7.92
C MET A 1 -8.89 1.51 -6.49
N GLU A 2 -9.76 0.93 -5.66
CA GLU A 2 -9.77 1.17 -4.22
C GLU A 2 -9.40 -0.10 -3.44
N VAL A 3 -8.59 0.05 -2.40
CA VAL A 3 -8.13 -1.06 -1.54
C VAL A 3 -7.83 -0.57 -0.13
N PHE A 4 -7.94 -1.45 0.87
CA PHE A 4 -7.49 -1.16 2.23
C PHE A 4 -5.97 -1.14 2.30
N ILE A 5 -5.41 0.05 2.55
CA ILE A 5 -3.97 0.26 2.64
C ILE A 5 -3.56 0.45 4.11
N PRO A 6 -2.63 -0.36 4.64
CA PRO A 6 -1.97 -0.15 5.91
C PRO A 6 -1.29 1.23 6.02
N HIS A 7 -1.38 1.83 7.20
CA HIS A 7 -0.62 3.02 7.55
C HIS A 7 0.85 2.67 7.85
N ILE A 8 1.77 3.20 7.04
CA ILE A 8 3.21 2.85 7.06
C ILE A 8 3.98 3.57 8.18
N ASP A 9 3.42 4.64 8.76
CA ASP A 9 4.04 5.46 9.80
C ASP A 9 4.03 4.82 11.20
N GLN A 10 3.65 3.55 11.32
CA GLN A 10 3.47 2.87 12.60
C GLN A 10 4.47 1.74 12.78
N ILE A 11 5.05 1.63 13.98
CA ILE A 11 5.62 0.36 14.44
C ILE A 11 4.47 -0.65 14.36
N PRO A 12 4.62 -1.77 13.63
CA PRO A 12 3.57 -2.78 13.53
C PRO A 12 3.10 -3.20 14.93
N PHE A 13 1.81 -3.44 15.10
CA PHE A 13 1.32 -4.07 16.33
C PHE A 13 1.29 -5.58 16.18
N THR A 14 1.24 -6.30 17.29
CA THR A 14 1.03 -7.75 17.33
C THR A 14 -0.17 -8.12 18.20
N LEU A 15 -0.82 -9.23 17.87
CA LEU A 15 -1.85 -9.85 18.70
C LEU A 15 -1.24 -10.98 19.51
N GLU A 16 -1.19 -10.82 20.84
CA GLU A 16 -0.83 -11.91 21.74
C GLU A 16 -2.10 -12.47 22.42
N PRO A 17 -2.42 -13.77 22.27
CA PRO A 17 -3.57 -14.34 22.96
C PRO A 17 -3.31 -14.41 24.46
N ILE A 18 -4.18 -13.77 25.22
CA ILE A 18 -4.18 -13.80 26.69
C ILE A 18 -4.85 -15.09 27.17
N GLY A 19 -5.93 -15.51 26.48
CA GLY A 19 -6.60 -16.78 26.71
C GLY A 19 -8.07 -16.79 26.32
N ARG A 20 -8.80 -17.79 26.83
CA ARG A 20 -10.27 -17.93 26.67
C ARG A 20 -10.93 -17.77 28.05
N LYS A 21 -12.19 -17.31 28.09
CA LYS A 21 -12.96 -17.25 29.34
C LYS A 21 -13.21 -18.65 29.91
N GLU A 22 -13.52 -19.60 29.03
CA GLU A 22 -13.80 -21.01 29.32
C GLU A 22 -13.20 -21.88 28.20
N ALA A 23 -12.64 -23.05 28.53
CA ALA A 23 -11.91 -23.88 27.57
C ALA A 23 -12.80 -24.44 26.44
N THR A 24 -14.09 -24.63 26.72
CA THR A 24 -15.10 -25.24 25.85
C THR A 24 -15.88 -24.23 25.00
N VAL A 25 -15.69 -22.93 25.23
CA VAL A 25 -16.40 -21.86 24.54
C VAL A 25 -15.51 -21.28 23.44
N HIS A 26 -15.95 -21.41 22.19
CA HIS A 26 -15.18 -21.06 20.99
C HIS A 26 -15.63 -19.75 20.30
N ASP A 27 -16.59 -19.03 20.88
CA ASP A 27 -17.14 -17.80 20.29
C ASP A 27 -16.30 -16.55 20.59
N LYS A 28 -15.43 -16.60 21.61
CA LYS A 28 -14.68 -15.46 22.14
C LYS A 28 -13.25 -15.83 22.52
N ALA A 29 -12.33 -14.91 22.26
CA ALA A 29 -10.94 -14.99 22.69
C ALA A 29 -10.45 -13.59 23.11
N TYR A 30 -9.59 -13.54 24.12
CA TYR A 30 -8.97 -12.31 24.59
C TYR A 30 -7.56 -12.18 24.03
N PHE A 31 -7.23 -11.01 23.50
CA PHE A 31 -5.93 -10.67 22.96
C PHE A 31 -5.42 -9.37 23.56
N SER A 32 -4.11 -9.26 23.75
CA SER A 32 -3.45 -7.96 23.91
C SER A 32 -2.96 -7.48 22.54
N ILE A 33 -3.03 -6.16 22.35
CA ILE A 33 -2.45 -5.47 21.19
C ILE A 33 -1.26 -4.67 21.70
N GLU A 34 -0.07 -5.04 21.25
CA GLU A 34 1.18 -4.45 21.71
C GLU A 34 2.10 -4.12 20.53
N PRO A 35 3.01 -3.13 20.62
CA PRO A 35 3.99 -2.88 19.57
C PRO A 35 4.87 -4.11 19.32
N LEU A 36 4.98 -4.52 18.06
CA LEU A 36 5.87 -5.59 17.60
C LEU A 36 7.30 -5.04 17.50
N ARG A 37 8.12 -5.37 18.50
CA ARG A 37 9.53 -4.96 18.55
C ARG A 37 10.42 -6.08 18.02
N ILE A 38 11.33 -5.77 17.10
CA ILE A 38 12.23 -6.76 16.46
C ILE A 38 13.08 -7.55 17.47
N GLY A 39 13.46 -6.91 18.59
CA GLY A 39 14.24 -7.55 19.66
C GLY A 39 13.43 -8.37 20.66
N ARG A 40 12.10 -8.35 20.59
CA ARG A 40 11.24 -9.13 21.50
C ARG A 40 11.11 -10.54 20.94
N ARG A 41 11.51 -11.54 21.74
CA ARG A 41 11.24 -12.94 21.39
C ARG A 41 9.73 -13.19 21.42
N PRO A 42 9.13 -13.77 20.37
CA PRO A 42 7.71 -14.13 20.39
C PRO A 42 7.42 -15.02 21.59
N SER A 43 6.38 -14.69 22.37
CA SER A 43 5.98 -15.53 23.49
C SER A 43 5.40 -16.84 22.95
N SER A 44 5.75 -17.97 23.58
CA SER A 44 5.12 -19.24 23.24
C SER A 44 3.65 -19.17 23.63
N HIS A 45 2.77 -19.16 22.63
CA HIS A 45 1.32 -19.09 22.79
C HIS A 45 0.85 -20.15 23.79
N LYS A 46 0.32 -19.73 24.94
CA LYS A 46 -0.18 -20.66 25.98
C LYS A 46 -1.42 -21.43 25.52
N LEU A 47 -2.16 -20.89 24.54
CA LEU A 47 -3.41 -21.46 24.05
C LEU A 47 -3.51 -21.31 22.52
N PRO A 48 -3.50 -22.41 21.75
CA PRO A 48 -3.73 -22.33 20.32
C PRO A 48 -5.18 -21.92 20.04
N VAL A 49 -5.37 -20.96 19.13
CA VAL A 49 -6.69 -20.61 18.58
C VAL A 49 -6.79 -21.27 17.22
N ALA A 50 -7.69 -22.25 17.06
CA ALA A 50 -7.77 -23.06 15.84
C ALA A 50 -8.04 -22.23 14.57
N ALA A 51 -8.74 -21.10 14.71
CA ALA A 51 -9.01 -20.18 13.62
C ALA A 51 -7.81 -19.28 13.23
N LEU A 52 -6.77 -19.25 14.05
CA LEU A 52 -5.60 -18.38 13.90
C LEU A 52 -4.31 -19.19 14.16
N PRO A 53 -3.97 -20.18 13.30
CA PRO A 53 -2.76 -20.96 13.46
C PRO A 53 -1.52 -20.11 13.11
N LEU A 54 -0.45 -20.26 13.88
CA LEU A 54 0.89 -19.74 13.58
C LEU A 54 1.87 -20.90 13.50
N SER A 55 2.84 -20.80 12.59
CA SER A 55 3.92 -21.76 12.40
C SER A 55 5.26 -21.19 12.85
N GLY A 56 5.95 -21.90 13.75
CA GLY A 56 7.34 -21.61 14.11
C GLY A 56 7.58 -20.19 14.63
N LYS A 57 8.13 -19.33 13.78
CA LYS A 57 8.52 -17.93 14.09
C LYS A 57 7.50 -16.89 13.59
N GLU A 58 6.36 -17.32 13.06
CA GLU A 58 5.29 -16.42 12.64
C GLU A 58 4.67 -15.69 13.84
N VAL A 59 4.23 -14.46 13.59
CA VAL A 59 3.51 -13.62 14.55
C VAL A 59 2.32 -12.99 13.84
N PHE A 60 1.23 -12.75 14.57
CA PHE A 60 0.16 -11.91 14.04
C PHE A 60 0.59 -10.46 14.04
N THR A 61 0.41 -9.79 12.91
CA THR A 61 0.57 -8.34 12.81
C THR A 61 -0.79 -7.68 12.69
N VAL A 62 -0.99 -6.57 13.40
CA VAL A 62 -2.19 -5.73 13.28
C VAL A 62 -1.78 -4.33 12.86
N HIS A 63 -2.51 -3.80 11.89
CA HIS A 63 -2.25 -2.50 11.29
C HIS A 63 -3.55 -1.72 11.21
N ARG A 64 -3.44 -0.40 11.34
CA ARG A 64 -4.53 0.49 10.93
C ARG A 64 -4.54 0.55 9.41
N SER A 65 -5.70 0.27 8.81
CA SER A 65 -5.88 0.36 7.36
C SER A 65 -7.01 1.31 7.01
N LYS A 66 -6.90 1.95 5.85
CA LYS A 66 -7.97 2.80 5.30
C LYS A 66 -8.20 2.41 3.84
N LYS A 67 -9.48 2.32 3.43
CA LYS A 67 -9.83 2.17 2.01
C LYS A 67 -9.43 3.44 1.26
N ARG A 68 -8.59 3.32 0.24
CA ARG A 68 -8.02 4.45 -0.50
C ARG A 68 -8.04 4.19 -2.01
N PRO A 69 -8.20 5.24 -2.82
CA PRO A 69 -7.86 5.21 -4.23
C PRO A 69 -6.37 4.88 -4.41
N THR A 70 -6.08 4.06 -5.41
CA THR A 70 -4.76 3.56 -5.78
C THR A 70 -4.64 3.46 -7.29
N ILE A 71 -3.43 3.67 -7.81
CA ILE A 71 -3.01 3.19 -9.13
C ILE A 71 -2.45 1.78 -8.99
N ILE A 72 -2.75 0.94 -9.99
CA ILE A 72 -2.09 -0.35 -10.17
C ILE A 72 -0.81 -0.10 -10.96
N ILE A 73 0.31 -0.45 -10.37
CA ILE A 73 1.65 -0.28 -10.95
C ILE A 73 2.10 -1.58 -11.60
N SER A 74 1.65 -2.73 -11.06
CA SER A 74 1.83 -4.03 -11.69
C SER A 74 0.59 -4.89 -11.49
N GLU A 75 0.10 -5.52 -12.56
CA GLU A 75 -1.05 -6.44 -12.53
C GLU A 75 -0.74 -7.81 -11.91
N GLY A 76 0.52 -8.04 -11.53
CA GLY A 76 1.03 -9.37 -11.21
C GLY A 76 1.28 -10.17 -12.49
N GLY A 77 2.32 -10.99 -12.49
CA GLY A 77 2.71 -11.79 -13.64
C GLY A 77 1.69 -12.87 -14.04
N ALA A 78 2.07 -13.72 -14.97
CA ALA A 78 1.23 -14.81 -15.47
C ALA A 78 0.75 -15.72 -14.33
N GLU A 79 -0.51 -16.16 -14.40
CA GLU A 79 -1.05 -17.14 -13.45
C GLU A 79 -0.31 -18.48 -13.55
N VAL A 80 0.01 -19.05 -12.39
CA VAL A 80 0.61 -20.39 -12.31
C VAL A 80 -0.45 -21.43 -12.65
N ALA A 81 -0.13 -22.28 -13.63
CA ALA A 81 -1.03 -23.32 -14.13
C ALA A 81 -1.54 -24.24 -13.01
N SER A 82 -2.83 -24.61 -13.09
CA SER A 82 -3.54 -25.36 -12.04
C SER A 82 -2.85 -26.66 -11.62
N HIS A 83 -2.35 -27.44 -12.59
CA HIS A 83 -1.68 -28.72 -12.34
C HIS A 83 -0.39 -28.58 -11.53
N LEU A 84 0.30 -27.43 -11.60
CA LEU A 84 1.51 -27.16 -10.81
C LEU A 84 1.20 -26.76 -9.37
N ARG A 85 -0.06 -26.40 -9.06
CA ARG A 85 -0.50 -25.96 -7.73
C ARG A 85 -1.03 -27.10 -6.86
N ILE A 86 -1.25 -28.29 -7.43
CA ILE A 86 -1.87 -29.43 -6.73
C ILE A 86 -0.98 -29.87 -5.55
N GLY A 87 -1.59 -30.00 -4.37
CA GLY A 87 -0.91 -30.46 -3.16
C GLY A 87 0.06 -29.45 -2.54
N LYS A 88 0.08 -28.19 -3.01
CA LYS A 88 0.94 -27.12 -2.47
C LYS A 88 0.11 -26.05 -1.74
N PRO A 89 0.71 -25.34 -0.76
CA PRO A 89 0.04 -24.24 -0.09
C PRO A 89 -0.36 -23.11 -1.04
N LYS A 90 -1.59 -22.62 -0.91
CA LYS A 90 -2.15 -21.57 -1.78
C LYS A 90 -1.29 -20.30 -1.84
N TRP A 91 -0.70 -19.90 -0.71
CA TRP A 91 0.08 -18.66 -0.59
C TRP A 91 1.31 -18.59 -1.51
N GLN A 92 1.82 -19.73 -1.99
CA GLN A 92 2.98 -19.77 -2.89
C GLN A 92 2.68 -19.23 -4.29
N THR A 93 1.41 -19.27 -4.71
CA THR A 93 0.99 -18.90 -6.07
C THR A 93 -0.23 -17.98 -6.07
N SER A 94 -0.61 -17.43 -4.92
CA SER A 94 -1.73 -16.49 -4.84
C SER A 94 -1.39 -15.22 -5.62
N PRO A 95 -2.22 -14.78 -6.58
CA PRO A 95 -1.93 -13.59 -7.36
C PRO A 95 -2.00 -12.32 -6.50
N THR A 96 -1.06 -11.43 -6.72
CA THR A 96 -1.00 -10.09 -6.13
C THR A 96 -0.88 -9.04 -7.22
N VAL A 97 -1.26 -7.82 -6.89
CA VAL A 97 -0.99 -6.62 -7.70
C VAL A 97 -0.15 -5.65 -6.87
N ILE A 98 0.71 -4.87 -7.50
CA ILE A 98 1.46 -3.80 -6.82
C ILE A 98 0.70 -2.50 -7.01
N VAL A 99 0.51 -1.76 -5.92
CA VAL A 99 -0.28 -0.53 -5.92
C VAL A 99 0.47 0.63 -5.28
N ALA A 100 0.19 1.84 -5.77
CA ALA A 100 0.59 3.09 -5.15
C ALA A 100 -0.66 3.85 -4.64
N PRO A 101 -0.73 4.23 -3.36
CA PRO A 101 -1.89 4.90 -2.78
C PRO A 101 -1.91 6.41 -2.99
N TYR A 102 -3.12 6.96 -3.16
CA TYR A 102 -3.37 8.39 -3.13
C TYR A 102 -3.76 8.90 -1.74
N TYR A 103 -3.34 10.13 -1.47
CA TYR A 103 -3.71 10.92 -0.30
C TYR A 103 -4.31 12.24 -0.77
N GLY A 104 -5.44 12.66 -0.19
CA GLY A 104 -6.01 13.97 -0.49
C GLY A 104 -5.06 15.08 -0.04
N ALA A 105 -4.77 16.01 -0.95
CA ALA A 105 -3.86 17.13 -0.71
C ALA A 105 -4.55 18.26 0.07
N ASP A 106 -5.86 18.43 -0.12
CA ASP A 106 -6.61 19.55 0.41
C ASP A 106 -6.83 19.44 1.93
N GLU A 107 -6.71 20.58 2.60
CA GLU A 107 -7.18 20.75 3.97
C GLU A 107 -8.71 20.81 4.02
N GLY A 108 -9.30 20.18 5.03
CA GLY A 108 -10.74 20.20 5.24
C GLY A 108 -11.11 19.87 6.66
N TYR A 109 -12.40 19.88 6.99
CA TYR A 109 -12.87 19.73 8.37
C TYR A 109 -12.34 18.48 9.10
N THR A 110 -12.08 17.40 8.37
CA THR A 110 -11.56 16.12 8.91
C THR A 110 -10.14 15.79 8.44
N ARG A 111 -9.49 16.67 7.67
CA ARG A 111 -8.22 16.41 7.00
C ARG A 111 -7.25 17.55 7.28
N ALA A 112 -6.08 17.21 7.82
CA ALA A 112 -5.01 18.19 8.03
C ALA A 112 -4.40 18.73 6.72
N GLY A 113 -4.67 18.08 5.57
CA GLY A 113 -4.09 18.45 4.29
C GLY A 113 -2.57 18.27 4.22
N PHE A 114 -1.97 18.78 3.16
CA PHE A 114 -0.52 18.96 3.04
C PHE A 114 -0.17 20.44 3.13
N ASN A 115 1.06 20.74 3.53
CA ASN A 115 1.55 22.11 3.51
C ASN A 115 1.48 22.67 2.07
N PRO A 116 0.85 23.84 1.83
CA PRO A 116 0.73 24.40 0.48
C PRO A 116 2.07 24.62 -0.23
N GLU A 117 3.13 24.97 0.49
CA GLU A 117 4.47 25.11 -0.07
C GLU A 117 5.03 23.76 -0.52
N PHE A 118 4.77 22.70 0.26
CA PHE A 118 5.15 21.34 -0.13
C PHE A 118 4.39 20.89 -1.39
N ILE A 119 3.09 21.20 -1.50
CA ILE A 119 2.31 20.87 -2.71
C ILE A 119 2.91 21.54 -3.95
N LYS A 120 3.30 22.82 -3.87
CA LYS A 120 3.93 23.53 -5.00
C LYS A 120 5.23 22.87 -5.45
N ARG A 121 6.04 22.38 -4.51
CA ARG A 121 7.29 21.67 -4.81
C ARG A 121 7.04 20.31 -5.47
N VAL A 122 6.03 19.58 -5.00
CA VAL A 122 5.59 18.34 -5.67
C VAL A 122 5.10 18.63 -7.10
N GLN A 123 4.32 19.70 -7.30
CA GLN A 123 3.86 20.13 -8.62
C GLN A 123 5.01 20.49 -9.57
N ARG A 124 6.16 20.92 -9.02
CA ARG A 124 7.40 21.19 -9.78
C ARG A 124 8.30 19.97 -9.97
N CYS A 125 7.81 18.77 -9.65
CA CYS A 125 8.57 17.53 -9.75
C CYS A 125 9.89 17.56 -8.95
N GLU A 126 9.90 18.19 -7.76
CA GLU A 126 11.09 18.24 -6.91
C GLU A 126 11.42 16.90 -6.23
N TYR A 127 10.44 15.99 -6.13
CA TYR A 127 10.54 14.78 -5.33
C TYR A 127 10.05 13.53 -6.10
N PRO A 128 10.88 12.48 -6.25
CA PRO A 128 10.49 11.27 -6.97
C PRO A 128 9.39 10.46 -6.28
N GLN A 129 9.27 10.54 -4.96
CA GLN A 129 8.31 9.74 -4.20
C GLN A 129 6.87 10.30 -4.21
N TYR A 130 6.68 11.52 -4.70
CA TYR A 130 5.40 12.22 -4.68
C TYR A 130 4.99 12.62 -6.10
N VAL A 131 3.80 12.21 -6.53
CA VAL A 131 3.19 12.68 -7.78
C VAL A 131 1.91 13.43 -7.46
N TRP A 132 1.77 14.67 -7.94
CA TRP A 132 0.54 15.43 -7.80
C TRP A 132 -0.44 15.09 -8.94
N ASP A 133 -1.72 14.95 -8.61
CA ASP A 133 -2.75 14.55 -9.57
C ASP A 133 -4.16 15.04 -9.17
N LYS A 134 -5.08 15.04 -10.14
CA LYS A 134 -6.52 15.30 -9.95
C LYS A 134 -7.32 14.08 -10.38
N LEU A 135 -7.79 13.33 -9.39
CA LEU A 135 -8.53 12.11 -9.65
C LEU A 135 -9.97 12.39 -10.12
N PRO A 136 -10.48 11.65 -11.10
CA PRO A 136 -11.86 11.78 -11.59
C PRO A 136 -12.87 11.07 -10.67
N ILE A 137 -12.69 11.16 -9.35
CA ILE A 137 -13.53 10.53 -8.32
C ILE A 137 -13.93 11.56 -7.26
N SER A 138 -14.99 11.27 -6.51
CA SER A 138 -15.38 12.13 -5.39
C SER A 138 -14.33 12.09 -4.28
N GLY A 139 -14.11 13.22 -3.61
CA GLY A 139 -13.17 13.29 -2.50
C GLY A 139 -12.40 14.60 -2.47
N SER A 140 -11.07 14.49 -2.59
CA SER A 140 -10.18 15.65 -2.65
C SER A 140 -10.19 16.24 -4.06
N SER A 141 -10.07 17.57 -4.16
CA SER A 141 -9.85 18.28 -5.42
C SER A 141 -8.46 18.02 -5.99
N GLU A 142 -7.48 17.83 -5.12
CA GLU A 142 -6.10 17.49 -5.47
C GLU A 142 -5.63 16.31 -4.63
N SER A 143 -4.82 15.43 -5.22
CA SER A 143 -4.32 14.23 -4.58
C SER A 143 -2.83 14.07 -4.82
N ILE A 144 -2.15 13.48 -3.84
CA ILE A 144 -0.74 13.09 -3.92
C ILE A 144 -0.66 11.57 -3.98
N LEU A 145 -0.13 11.03 -5.07
CA LEU A 145 0.29 9.64 -5.18
C LEU A 145 1.59 9.46 -4.40
N ARG A 146 1.66 8.41 -3.58
CA ARG A 146 2.84 8.05 -2.80
C ARG A 146 3.52 6.83 -3.40
N LEU A 147 4.54 7.05 -4.23
CA LEU A 147 5.30 5.99 -4.86
C LEU A 147 6.27 5.32 -3.86
N ASP A 148 6.66 5.98 -2.78
CA ASP A 148 7.38 5.34 -1.67
C ASP A 148 6.49 4.40 -0.82
N HIS A 149 5.17 4.40 -1.06
CA HIS A 149 4.20 3.54 -0.37
C HIS A 149 3.75 2.35 -1.25
N LEU A 150 4.54 1.99 -2.26
CA LEU A 150 4.32 0.81 -3.10
C LEU A 150 4.21 -0.45 -2.24
N GLN A 151 3.16 -1.24 -2.46
CA GLN A 151 2.99 -2.50 -1.75
C GLN A 151 2.17 -3.51 -2.54
N PRO A 152 2.42 -4.82 -2.34
CA PRO A 152 1.59 -5.86 -2.91
C PRO A 152 0.26 -5.96 -2.15
N VAL A 153 -0.84 -6.10 -2.90
CA VAL A 153 -2.17 -6.43 -2.36
C VAL A 153 -2.71 -7.68 -3.07
N GLY A 154 -3.47 -8.50 -2.36
CA GLY A 154 -4.07 -9.70 -2.96
C GLY A 154 -5.08 -9.33 -4.04
N ARG A 155 -5.07 -10.04 -5.18
CA ARG A 155 -5.98 -9.79 -6.31
C ARG A 155 -7.40 -10.38 -6.10
N HIS A 156 -7.79 -10.68 -4.86
CA HIS A 156 -9.09 -11.25 -4.55
C HIS A 156 -10.18 -10.17 -4.61
N HIS A 157 -11.40 -10.50 -5.04
CA HIS A 157 -12.50 -9.53 -5.15
C HIS A 157 -12.90 -8.90 -3.80
N ASP A 158 -12.76 -9.63 -2.70
CA ASP A 158 -12.95 -9.07 -1.35
C ASP A 158 -11.82 -8.11 -0.91
N SER A 159 -10.71 -8.09 -1.64
CA SER A 159 -9.52 -7.28 -1.32
C SER A 159 -9.43 -6.01 -2.15
N VAL A 160 -10.01 -5.98 -3.36
CA VAL A 160 -9.87 -4.85 -4.29
C VAL A 160 -11.19 -4.50 -4.98
N GLU A 161 -11.41 -3.21 -5.20
CA GLU A 161 -12.52 -2.70 -5.99
C GLU A 161 -11.99 -1.90 -7.20
N PHE A 162 -12.24 -2.39 -8.41
CA PHE A 162 -11.80 -1.72 -9.62
C PHE A 162 -12.70 -0.52 -9.97
N THR A 163 -12.07 0.59 -10.27
CA THR A 163 -12.73 1.80 -10.78
C THR A 163 -12.87 1.71 -12.30
N LYS A 164 -13.72 2.55 -12.90
CA LYS A 164 -13.87 2.64 -14.37
C LYS A 164 -12.78 3.47 -15.06
N TYR A 165 -11.87 4.05 -14.29
CA TYR A 165 -10.83 4.97 -14.76
C TYR A 165 -9.51 4.25 -14.99
N ILE A 166 -8.84 4.62 -16.07
CA ILE A 166 -7.51 4.14 -16.48
C ILE A 166 -6.65 5.35 -16.84
N LEU A 167 -5.33 5.22 -16.70
CA LEU A 167 -4.39 6.22 -17.18
C LEU A 167 -4.35 6.21 -18.72
N SER A 168 -4.13 7.39 -19.31
CA SER A 168 -3.81 7.48 -20.73
C SER A 168 -2.40 6.95 -20.99
N ALA A 169 -2.09 6.59 -22.24
CA ALA A 169 -0.74 6.15 -22.61
C ALA A 169 0.36 7.18 -22.26
N GLN A 170 0.04 8.47 -22.39
CA GLN A 170 0.94 9.57 -22.03
C GLN A 170 1.16 9.64 -20.51
N ALA A 171 0.10 9.50 -19.73
CA ALA A 171 0.22 9.49 -18.27
C ALA A 171 0.97 8.24 -17.76
N ILE A 172 0.83 7.10 -18.45
CA ILE A 172 1.61 5.90 -18.16
C ILE A 172 3.10 6.16 -18.43
N ALA A 173 3.47 6.71 -19.59
CA ALA A 173 4.87 7.01 -19.90
C ALA A 173 5.52 7.95 -18.87
N ILE A 174 4.82 9.03 -18.47
CA ILE A 174 5.30 9.94 -17.42
C ILE A 174 5.46 9.21 -16.07
N LEU A 175 4.52 8.31 -15.74
CA LEU A 175 4.59 7.55 -14.50
C LEU A 175 5.72 6.51 -14.52
N ASP A 176 6.02 5.92 -15.67
CA ASP A 176 7.14 5.00 -15.86
C ASP A 176 8.47 5.73 -15.65
N ASP A 177 8.65 6.92 -16.26
CA ASP A 177 9.82 7.79 -16.02
C ASP A 177 9.93 8.15 -14.52
N TRP A 178 8.80 8.41 -13.86
CA TRP A 178 8.77 8.74 -12.42
C TRP A 178 9.18 7.56 -11.53
N LEU A 179 8.79 6.34 -11.92
CA LEU A 179 9.17 5.11 -11.24
C LEU A 179 10.66 4.80 -11.45
N GLU A 180 11.18 4.97 -12.66
CA GLU A 180 12.61 4.91 -12.96
C GLU A 180 13.35 5.87 -12.03
N TRP A 181 12.90 7.12 -11.95
CA TRP A 181 13.50 8.12 -11.06
C TRP A 181 13.52 7.71 -9.60
N LEU A 182 12.41 7.19 -9.09
CA LEU A 182 12.33 6.75 -7.70
C LEU A 182 13.24 5.56 -7.41
N ILE A 183 13.34 4.61 -8.34
CA ILE A 183 14.05 3.35 -8.12
C ILE A 183 15.55 3.54 -8.34
N GLU A 184 15.93 4.24 -9.40
CA GLU A 184 17.32 4.38 -9.86
C GLU A 184 17.97 5.67 -9.35
N GLY A 185 17.17 6.67 -8.98
CA GLY A 185 17.64 8.00 -8.56
C GLY A 185 17.89 8.95 -9.74
N GLU A 186 17.75 8.45 -10.96
CA GLU A 186 17.85 9.15 -12.25
C GLU A 186 16.79 8.62 -13.21
N PHE A 187 16.54 9.33 -14.30
CA PHE A 187 15.69 8.92 -15.41
C PHE A 187 16.44 9.15 -16.71
N SER A 188 16.02 8.50 -17.79
CA SER A 188 16.65 8.66 -19.11
C SER A 188 16.81 10.14 -19.54
N GLU A 189 17.93 10.46 -20.21
CA GLU A 189 18.17 11.80 -20.80
C GLU A 189 17.07 12.19 -21.79
N ASP A 190 16.44 11.21 -22.43
CA ASP A 190 15.33 11.40 -23.38
C ASP A 190 13.94 11.30 -22.69
N SER A 191 13.88 11.31 -21.36
CA SER A 191 12.61 11.13 -20.63
C SER A 191 11.73 12.38 -20.75
N THR A 192 10.43 12.16 -20.96
CA THR A 192 9.47 13.27 -21.06
C THR A 192 9.31 13.96 -19.70
N LEU A 193 9.40 13.19 -18.61
CA LEU A 193 9.38 13.76 -17.26
C LEU A 193 10.56 14.70 -17.02
N GLY A 194 11.75 14.38 -17.53
CA GLY A 194 12.95 15.19 -17.39
C GLY A 194 12.78 16.59 -17.96
N ASP A 195 12.35 16.67 -19.21
CA ASP A 195 12.06 17.95 -19.88
C ASP A 195 11.03 18.77 -19.11
N ILE A 196 9.92 18.13 -18.71
CA ILE A 196 8.84 18.78 -17.93
C ILE A 196 9.40 19.33 -16.61
N ARG A 197 10.22 18.54 -15.91
CA ARG A 197 10.78 18.91 -14.62
C ARG A 197 11.72 20.10 -14.75
N ASP A 198 12.61 20.10 -15.75
CA ASP A 198 13.55 21.19 -15.95
C ASP A 198 12.83 22.50 -16.30
N ASP A 199 11.79 22.44 -17.14
CA ASP A 199 10.93 23.60 -17.42
C ASP A 199 10.27 24.13 -16.13
N LEU A 200 9.68 23.24 -15.32
CA LEU A 200 8.97 23.60 -14.10
C LEU A 200 9.87 24.17 -12.99
N LEU A 201 11.12 23.70 -12.90
CA LEU A 201 12.09 24.20 -11.93
C LEU A 201 12.66 25.57 -12.32
N ASN A 202 12.69 25.88 -13.61
CA ASN A 202 13.12 27.18 -14.13
C ASN A 202 12.01 28.25 -14.14
N LEU A 203 10.78 27.89 -13.76
CA LEU A 203 9.71 28.87 -13.58
C LEU A 203 10.00 29.81 -12.40
N PRO A 204 9.70 31.12 -12.54
CA PRO A 204 9.96 32.12 -11.51
C PRO A 204 9.21 31.89 -10.18
#